data_AF-A0A915N0X4-F1
#
_entry.id   AF-A0A915N0X4-F1
#
_cell.length_a   1.000
_cell.length_b   1.000
_cell.length_c   1.000
_cell.angle_alpha   90.00
_cell.angle_beta   90.00
_cell.angle_gamma   90.00
#
_symmetry.space_group_name_H-M   'P 1'
#
loop_
_entity.id
_entity.type
_entity.pdbx_description
1 polymer ?
#
loop_
_entity_poly.entity_id
_entity_poly.type
_entity_poly.pdbx_seq_one_letter_code
_entity_poly.pdbx_strand_id
1 'polypeptide(L)' 'ITESNGRPVVYSNTFCSALGIPFFRFSPQLHKDVRLNETDDVCLLQMLWDVEVAMAECRDETNKLVKILRERLEYL' A
#
# COMPACT_ATOMS: atom_id res chain seq x y z
N ILE A 1 -3.15 20.08 -2.94
CA ILE A 1 -2.64 18.95 -2.14
C ILE A 1 -3.62 17.80 -2.34
N THR A 2 -3.18 16.68 -2.90
CA THR A 2 -3.97 15.46 -2.95
C THR A 2 -3.89 14.79 -1.59
N GLU A 3 -4.98 14.76 -0.82
CA GLU A 3 -5.01 14.20 0.54
C GLU A 3 -5.07 12.65 0.55
N SER A 4 -4.50 11.98 -0.45
CA SER A 4 -4.56 10.52 -0.59
C SER A 4 -3.96 9.77 0.61
N ASN A 5 -3.04 10.43 1.35
CA ASN A 5 -2.42 9.88 2.56
C ASN A 5 -3.08 10.32 3.87
N GLY A 6 -4.08 11.20 3.83
CA GLY A 6 -4.65 11.86 5.00
C GLY A 6 -5.96 11.23 5.49
N ARG A 7 -6.98 12.08 5.67
CA ARG A 7 -8.27 11.72 6.26
C ARG A 7 -8.99 10.54 5.59
N PRO A 8 -8.99 10.38 4.25
CA PRO A 8 -9.67 9.26 3.61
C PRO A 8 -9.22 7.90 4.16
N VAL A 9 -7.91 7.76 4.43
CA VAL A 9 -7.32 6.52 4.94
C VAL A 9 -7.79 6.23 6.36
N VAL A 10 -7.80 7.27 7.20
CA VAL A 10 -8.27 7.15 8.59
C VAL A 10 -9.73 6.73 8.60
N TYR A 11 -10.58 7.39 7.82
CA TYR A 11 -12.00 7.07 7.75
C TYR A 11 -12.25 5.63 7.25
N SER A 12 -11.58 5.23 6.16
CA SER A 12 -11.69 3.86 5.65
C SER A 12 -11.25 2.83 6.69
N ASN A 13 -10.12 3.06 7.35
CA ASN A 13 -9.62 2.14 8.38
C ASN A 13 -10.60 2.05 9.56
N THR A 14 -11.13 3.19 10.05
CA THR A 14 -12.11 3.19 11.14
C THR A 14 -13.41 2.50 10.77
N PHE A 15 -13.88 2.66 9.53
CA PHE A 15 -15.10 2.06 9.05
C PHE A 15 -14.96 0.54 8.91
N CYS A 16 -13.86 0.08 8.29
CA CYS A 16 -13.55 -1.34 8.19
C CYS A 16 -13.38 -1.99 9.57
N SER A 17 -12.67 -1.31 10.49
CA SER A 17 -12.49 -1.80 11.86
C SER A 17 -13.82 -1.95 12.61
N ALA A 18 -14.75 -1.00 12.43
CA ALA A 18 -16.09 -1.09 13.04
C ALA A 18 -16.92 -2.28 12.55
N LEU A 19 -16.66 -2.75 11.32
CA LEU A 19 -17.30 -3.93 10.73
C LEU A 19 -16.50 -5.23 10.95
N GLY A 20 -15.36 -5.18 11.66
CA GLY A 20 -14.47 -6.33 11.83
C GLY A 20 -13.79 -6.77 10.52
N ILE A 21 -13.74 -5.91 9.51
CA ILE A 21 -13.13 -6.19 8.21
C ILE A 21 -11.67 -5.71 8.25
N PRO A 22 -10.69 -6.56 7.90
CA PRO A 22 -9.29 -6.14 7.85
C PRO A 22 -9.07 -5.14 6.70
N PHE A 23 -8.42 -4.02 7.02
CA PHE A 23 -8.04 -2.97 6.06
C PHE A 23 -6.53 -3.03 5.82
N PHE A 24 -6.13 -3.17 4.56
CA PHE A 24 -4.73 -3.22 4.15
C PHE A 24 -4.41 -2.02 3.27
N ARG A 25 -3.30 -1.34 3.55
CA ARG A 25 -2.87 -0.18 2.77
C ARG A 25 -1.38 -0.23 2.49
N PHE A 26 -1.04 -0.50 1.23
CA PHE A 26 0.34 -0.41 0.74
C PHE A 26 0.60 1.00 0.22
N SER A 27 1.43 1.75 0.93
CA SER A 27 1.81 3.12 0.58
C SER A 27 3.26 3.36 1.01
N PRO A 28 4.24 2.90 0.21
CA PRO A 28 5.64 3.03 0.54
C PRO A 28 6.05 4.50 0.70
N GLN A 29 6.91 4.78 1.66
CA GLN A 29 7.51 6.10 1.82
C GLN A 29 8.67 6.21 0.84
N LEU A 30 8.58 7.17 -0.08
CA LEU A 30 9.64 7.41 -1.06
C LEU A 30 10.74 8.29 -0.45
N HIS A 31 11.99 8.06 -0.84
CA HIS A 31 13.15 8.85 -0.41
C HIS A 31 13.05 10.32 -0.85
N LYS A 32 12.32 10.61 -1.93
CA LYS A 32 12.15 11.92 -2.53
C LYS A 32 10.72 12.09 -3.07
N ASP A 33 10.24 13.33 -3.09
CA ASP A 33 9.01 13.68 -3.79
C ASP A 33 9.19 13.54 -5.31
N VAL A 34 8.53 12.55 -5.90
CA VAL A 34 8.53 12.28 -7.34
C VAL A 34 7.31 12.96 -7.95
N ARG A 35 7.54 13.90 -8.88
CA ARG A 35 6.47 14.62 -9.57
C ARG A 35 5.76 13.69 -10.56
N LEU A 36 4.49 13.97 -10.82
CA LEU A 36 3.69 13.18 -11.76
C LEU A 36 4.26 13.16 -13.19
N ASN A 37 4.96 14.23 -13.60
CA ASN A 37 5.59 14.38 -14.91
C ASN A 37 7.10 14.09 -14.89
N GLU A 38 7.60 13.35 -13.89
CA GLU A 38 9.01 12.92 -13.86
C GLU A 38 9.30 12.00 -15.06
N THR A 39 10.45 12.23 -15.69
CA THR A 39 10.92 11.47 -16.86
C THR A 39 12.38 11.05 -16.75
N ASP A 40 13.09 11.45 -15.69
CA ASP A 40 14.43 10.98 -15.42
C ASP A 40 14.42 9.52 -14.96
N ASP A 41 15.00 8.64 -15.76
CA ASP A 41 15.08 7.20 -15.50
C ASP A 41 15.76 6.89 -14.15
N VAL A 42 16.77 7.67 -13.76
CA VAL A 42 17.48 7.45 -12.49
C VAL A 42 16.55 7.70 -11.31
N CYS A 43 15.77 8.78 -11.35
CA CYS A 43 14.75 9.10 -10.36
C CYS A 43 13.68 8.00 -10.27
N LEU A 44 13.20 7.52 -11.42
CA LEU A 44 12.17 6.48 -11.50
C LEU A 44 12.68 5.13 -10.99
N LEU A 45 13.92 4.74 -11.34
CA LEU A 45 14.53 3.51 -10.84
C LEU A 45 14.70 3.54 -9.32
N GLN A 46 15.10 4.68 -8.76
CA GLN A 46 15.19 4.83 -7.31
C GLN A 46 13.82 4.73 -6.64
N MET A 47 12.77 5.32 -7.23
CA MET A 47 11.40 5.18 -6.74
C MET A 47 10.96 3.71 -6.72
N LEU A 48 11.25 2.94 -7.78
CA LEU A 48 10.93 1.51 -7.83
C LEU A 48 11.69 0.72 -6.77
N TRP A 49 12.96 1.06 -6.53
CA TRP A 49 13.76 0.43 -5.49
C TRP A 49 13.20 0.67 -4.08
N ASP A 50 12.77 1.89 -3.78
CA ASP A 50 12.14 2.20 -2.49
C ASP A 50 10.87 1.37 -2.26
N VAL A 51 10.07 1.19 -3.31
CA VAL A 51 8.86 0.36 -3.28
C VAL A 51 9.23 -1.10 -2.99
N GLU A 52 10.26 -1.63 -3.66
CA GLU A 52 10.70 -3.01 -3.45
C GLU A 52 11.17 -3.25 -2.01
N VAL A 53 11.95 -2.32 -1.46
CA VAL A 53 12.40 -2.37 -0.06
C VAL A 53 11.21 -2.35 0.89
N ALA A 54 10.26 -1.42 0.71
CA ALA A 54 9.08 -1.34 1.55
C ALA A 54 8.17 -2.57 1.45
N MET A 55 8.04 -3.19 0.26
CA MET A 55 7.30 -4.43 0.08
C MET A 55 7.98 -5.61 0.78
N ALA A 56 9.31 -5.65 0.79
CA ALA A 56 10.07 -6.65 1.54
C ALA A 56 9.83 -6.53 3.06
N GLU A 57 9.75 -5.30 3.58
CA GLU A 57 9.43 -5.03 5.00
C GLU A 57 7.98 -5.39 5.35
N CYS A 58 7.03 -5.11 4.44
CA CYS A 58 5.60 -5.39 4.63
C CYS A 58 5.19 -6.83 4.28
N ARG A 59 6.15 -7.75 4.05
CA ARG A 59 5.91 -9.10 3.54
C ARG A 59 4.89 -9.90 4.37
N ASP A 60 4.91 -9.76 5.70
CA ASP A 60 3.97 -10.44 6.58
C ASP A 60 2.54 -9.95 6.41
N GLU A 61 2.35 -8.65 6.21
CA GLU A 61 1.04 -8.05 5.95
C GLU A 61 0.50 -8.47 4.58
N THR A 62 1.35 -8.50 3.55
CA THR A 62 1.01 -9.04 2.23
C THR A 62 0.62 -10.52 2.32
N ASN A 63 1.35 -11.33 3.08
CA ASN A 63 1.03 -12.75 3.26
C ASN A 63 -0.32 -12.96 3.96
N LYS A 64 -0.67 -12.12 4.96
CA LYS A 64 -1.99 -12.14 5.59
C LYS A 64 -3.10 -11.88 4.56
N LEU A 65 -2.93 -10.87 3.71
CA LEU A 65 -3.88 -10.57 2.65
C LEU A 65 -4.02 -11.75 1.67
N VAL A 66 -2.90 -12.31 1.20
CA VAL A 66 -2.92 -13.47 0.29
C VAL A 66 -3.66 -14.65 0.90
N LYS A 67 -3.44 -14.93 2.19
CA LYS A 67 -4.14 -16.00 2.91
C LYS A 67 -5.66 -15.78 2.91
N ILE A 68 -6.12 -14.58 3.28
CA ILE A 68 -7.55 -14.22 3.31
C ILE A 68 -8.18 -14.38 1.92
N LEU A 69 -7.48 -13.92 0.87
CA LEU A 69 -7.99 -13.99 -0.50
C LEU A 69 -8.08 -15.44 -1.01
N ARG A 70 -7.10 -16.29 -0.69
CA ARG A 70 -7.11 -17.71 -1.05
C ARG A 70 -8.23 -18.46 -0.35
N GLU A 71 -8.36 -18.29 0.97
CA GLU A 71 -9.45 -18.90 1.73
C GLU A 71 -10.80 -18.52 1.10
N ARG A 72 -11.01 -17.24 0.77
CA ARG A 72 -12.26 -16.81 0.11
C ARG A 72 -12.47 -17.40 -1.29
N LEU A 73 -11.42 -17.60 -2.07
CA LEU A 73 -11.51 -18.21 -3.40
C LEU A 73 -11.86 -19.69 -3.34
N GLU A 74 -11.43 -20.41 -2.30
CA GLU A 74 -11.75 -21.83 -2.10
C GLU A 74 -13.23 -22.07 -1.69
N TYR A 75 -13.91 -21.03 -1.20
CA TYR A 75 -15.33 -21.07 -0.84
C TYR A 75 -16.29 -20.65 -1.98
N LEU A 76 -15.77 -20.26 -3.15
CA LEU A 76 -16.53 -19.90 -4.35
C LEU A 76 -16.51 -21.03 -5.38
#